data_AF-A0A3B3YR42-F1
#
_entry.id   AF-A0A3B3YR42-F1
#
_cell.length_a   1.000
_cell.length_b   1.000
_cell.length_c   1.000
_cell.angle_alpha   90.00
_cell.angle_beta   90.00
_cell.angle_gamma   90.00
#
_symmetry.space_group_name_H-M   'P 1'
#
loop_
_entity.id
_entity.type
_entity.pdbx_description
1 polymer ?
#
loop_
_entity_poly.entity_id
_entity_poly.type
_entity_poly.pdbx_seq_one_letter_code
_entity_poly.pdbx_strand_id
1 'polypeptide(L)'
;TSVIKRAGDEVMMSCSKLIDGQQNCSRTTWRFAGLKSDTTEALVDLGQINNFKPNRLNLTSNCSLVIKEVREEDAGRYECQQWKPENTETPFHQSDIDLSVVNF
;
A
#
# COMPACT_ATOMS: atom_id res chain seq x y z
N THR A 1 9.82 -6.30 -4.18
CA THR A 1 9.89 -5.50 -5.42
C THR A 1 10.35 -4.10 -5.07
N SER A 2 10.90 -3.33 -6.01
CA SER A 2 11.30 -1.94 -5.73
C SER A 2 10.86 -1.02 -6.85
N VAL A 3 10.49 0.21 -6.52
CA VAL A 3 10.02 1.25 -7.44
C VAL A 3 10.73 2.56 -7.12
N ILE A 4 11.15 3.28 -8.16
CA ILE A 4 11.78 4.60 -8.02
C ILE A 4 10.88 5.63 -8.69
N LYS A 5 10.59 6.73 -8.00
CA LYS A 5 9.73 7.82 -8.47
C LYS A 5 10.32 9.18 -8.19
N ARG A 6 10.00 10.17 -9.02
CA ARG A 6 10.35 11.56 -8.74
C ARG A 6 9.34 12.15 -7.78
N ALA A 7 9.78 13.10 -6.95
CA ALA A 7 8.84 13.89 -6.16
C ALA A 7 7.82 14.58 -7.08
N GLY A 8 6.54 14.54 -6.71
CA GLY A 8 5.41 15.01 -7.51
C GLY A 8 4.79 13.96 -8.45
N ASP A 9 5.49 12.85 -8.74
CA ASP A 9 4.93 11.78 -9.59
C ASP A 9 3.78 11.03 -8.87
N GLU A 10 2.99 10.29 -9.66
CA GLU A 10 2.10 9.25 -9.14
C GLU A 10 2.80 7.88 -9.17
N VAL A 11 2.55 7.07 -8.14
CA VAL A 11 2.97 5.66 -8.09
C VAL A 11 1.75 4.75 -7.91
N MET A 12 1.78 3.61 -8.61
CA MET A 12 0.84 2.52 -8.46
C MET A 12 1.60 1.26 -8.05
N MET A 13 1.23 0.67 -6.92
CA MET A 13 1.89 -0.48 -6.31
C MET A 13 0.92 -1.66 -6.28
N SER A 14 1.22 -2.70 -7.06
CA SER A 14 0.33 -3.85 -7.22
C SER A 14 0.41 -4.82 -6.04
N CYS A 15 -0.73 -5.28 -5.55
CA CYS A 15 -0.77 -6.41 -4.62
C CYS A 15 -0.70 -7.73 -5.41
N SER A 16 0.37 -8.51 -5.22
CA SER A 16 0.80 -9.54 -6.19
C SER A 16 -0.18 -10.70 -6.38
N LYS A 17 -0.86 -11.15 -5.31
CA LYS A 17 -1.91 -12.17 -5.38
C LYS A 17 -3.15 -11.66 -4.67
N LEU A 18 -4.27 -11.65 -5.36
CA LEU A 18 -5.57 -11.25 -4.81
C LEU A 18 -6.40 -12.49 -4.49
N ILE A 19 -7.40 -12.31 -3.63
CA ILE A 19 -8.46 -13.31 -3.48
C ILE A 19 -9.51 -13.08 -4.55
N ASP A 20 -9.84 -14.13 -5.28
CA ASP A 20 -10.89 -14.11 -6.29
C ASP A 20 -12.23 -13.69 -5.69
N GLY A 21 -12.98 -12.88 -6.44
CA GLY A 21 -14.32 -12.44 -6.07
C GLY A 21 -14.37 -11.39 -4.94
N GLN A 22 -13.24 -10.87 -4.46
CA GLN A 22 -13.21 -9.76 -3.51
C GLN A 22 -13.88 -8.51 -4.10
N GLN A 23 -14.78 -7.90 -3.33
CA GLN A 23 -15.42 -6.62 -3.66
C GLN A 23 -14.78 -5.49 -2.84
N ASN A 24 -14.57 -4.34 -3.47
CA ASN A 24 -14.04 -3.12 -2.82
C ASN A 24 -12.78 -3.34 -1.98
N CYS A 25 -11.93 -4.29 -2.37
CA CYS A 25 -10.70 -4.59 -1.66
C CYS A 25 -10.88 -4.99 -0.18
N SER A 26 -12.05 -5.53 0.19
CA SER A 26 -12.47 -5.82 1.57
C SER A 26 -11.61 -6.82 2.36
N ARG A 27 -10.62 -7.42 1.70
CA ARG A 27 -9.66 -8.39 2.24
C ARG A 27 -8.22 -7.93 2.07
N THR A 28 -8.00 -6.69 1.63
CA THR A 28 -6.69 -6.11 1.34
C THR A 28 -6.33 -5.09 2.40
N THR A 29 -5.16 -5.25 3.01
CA THR A 29 -4.56 -4.26 3.92
C THR A 29 -3.24 -3.78 3.32
N TRP A 30 -2.99 -2.49 3.36
CA TRP A 30 -1.69 -1.90 3.02
C TRP A 30 -1.05 -1.29 4.25
N ARG A 31 0.18 -1.71 4.54
CA ARG A 31 0.98 -1.19 5.65
C ARG A 31 2.20 -0.45 5.11
N PHE A 32 2.60 0.61 5.79
CA PHE A 32 3.72 1.45 5.42
C PHE A 32 4.70 1.59 6.58
N ALA A 33 5.96 1.29 6.32
CA ALA A 33 7.08 1.56 7.21
C ALA A 33 8.00 2.58 6.51
N GLY A 34 7.94 3.83 6.98
CA GLY A 34 8.76 4.92 6.43
C GLY A 34 10.22 4.79 6.84
N LEU A 35 11.15 5.27 6.00
CA LEU A 35 12.59 5.18 6.27
C LEU A 35 13.05 5.91 7.54
N LYS A 36 12.28 6.92 7.98
CA LYS A 36 12.58 7.78 9.13
C LYS A 36 11.68 7.51 10.34
N SER A 37 10.86 6.45 10.32
CA SER A 37 9.89 6.13 11.37
C SER A 37 10.02 4.70 11.84
N ASP A 38 9.95 4.49 13.16
CA ASP A 38 9.88 3.16 13.77
C ASP A 38 8.44 2.61 13.81
N THR A 39 7.45 3.44 13.45
CA THR A 39 6.04 3.03 13.42
C THR A 39 5.64 2.52 12.04
N THR A 40 4.83 1.45 12.03
CA THR A 40 4.15 0.97 10.83
C THR A 40 2.73 1.49 10.79
N GLU A 41 2.37 2.21 9.74
CA GLU A 41 1.04 2.78 9.52
C GLU A 41 0.19 1.83 8.68
N ALA A 42 -1.07 1.62 9.06
CA ALA A 42 -2.05 0.97 8.20
C ALA A 42 -2.66 2.03 7.27
N LEU A 43 -2.17 2.14 6.03
CA LEU A 43 -2.69 3.09 5.05
C LEU A 43 -4.07 2.68 4.55
N VAL A 44 -4.27 1.37 4.40
CA VAL A 44 -5.55 0.76 4.03
C VAL A 44 -5.79 -0.39 4.98
N ASP A 45 -6.97 -0.44 5.59
CA ASP A 45 -7.40 -1.55 6.42
C ASP A 45 -8.64 -2.21 5.81
N LEU A 46 -8.49 -3.45 5.34
CA LEU A 46 -9.56 -4.23 4.71
C LEU A 46 -10.35 -3.42 3.67
N GLY A 47 -9.63 -2.76 2.76
CA GLY A 47 -10.18 -1.93 1.68
C GLY A 47 -10.58 -0.51 2.09
N GLN A 48 -10.58 -0.17 3.38
CA GLN A 48 -10.87 1.17 3.86
C GLN A 48 -9.58 2.00 3.89
N ILE A 49 -9.56 3.11 3.17
CA ILE A 49 -8.43 4.04 3.18
C ILE A 49 -8.47 4.82 4.48
N ASN A 50 -7.41 4.71 5.28
CA ASN A 50 -7.26 5.49 6.50
C ASN A 50 -6.81 6.92 6.16
N ASN A 51 -7.03 7.86 7.08
CA ASN A 51 -6.71 9.27 6.88
C ASN A 51 -5.19 9.58 7.03
N PHE A 52 -4.35 8.73 6.47
CA PHE A 52 -2.94 8.98 6.24
C PHE A 52 -2.78 9.56 4.84
N LYS A 53 -1.90 10.56 4.67
CA LYS A 53 -1.63 11.19 3.36
C LYS A 53 -2.95 11.68 2.69
N PRO A 54 -3.67 12.63 3.33
CA PRO A 54 -5.04 13.00 2.96
C PRO A 54 -5.13 13.41 1.50
N ASN A 55 -6.17 12.94 0.81
CA ASN A 55 -6.46 13.16 -0.61
C ASN A 55 -5.44 12.58 -1.62
N ARG A 56 -4.37 11.91 -1.15
CA ARG A 56 -3.33 11.36 -2.03
C ARG A 56 -3.44 9.85 -2.24
N LEU A 57 -4.10 9.13 -1.34
CA LEU A 57 -4.27 7.68 -1.44
C LEU A 57 -5.50 7.31 -2.27
N ASN A 58 -5.38 6.27 -3.09
CA ASN A 58 -6.49 5.62 -3.75
C ASN A 58 -6.23 4.11 -3.92
N LEU A 59 -7.29 3.35 -4.16
CA LEU A 59 -7.21 1.95 -4.57
C LEU A 59 -7.75 1.80 -5.98
N THR A 60 -7.06 1.01 -6.80
CA THR A 60 -7.58 0.54 -8.08
C THR A 60 -8.56 -0.63 -7.87
N SER A 61 -9.25 -1.03 -8.94
CA SER A 61 -10.16 -2.20 -8.91
C SER A 61 -9.46 -3.52 -8.57
N ASN A 62 -8.17 -3.64 -8.85
CA ASN A 62 -7.34 -4.78 -8.46
C ASN A 62 -6.58 -4.56 -7.15
N CYS A 63 -7.03 -3.62 -6.31
CA CYS A 63 -6.50 -3.37 -4.96
C CYS A 63 -5.02 -3.00 -4.91
N SER A 64 -4.52 -2.44 -6.02
CA SER A 64 -3.23 -1.78 -6.06
C SER A 64 -3.34 -0.44 -5.34
N LEU A 65 -2.34 -0.11 -4.53
CA LEU A 65 -2.26 1.18 -3.85
C LEU A 65 -1.75 2.24 -4.81
N VAL A 66 -2.46 3.35 -4.91
CA VAL A 66 -2.04 4.55 -5.64
C VAL A 66 -1.69 5.64 -4.63
N ILE A 67 -0.53 6.27 -4.81
CA ILE A 67 -0.14 7.48 -4.09
C ILE A 67 0.10 8.58 -5.12
N LYS A 68 -0.71 9.62 -5.06
CA LYS A 68 -0.58 10.85 -5.86
C LYS A 68 0.41 11.79 -5.23
N GLU A 69 1.08 12.59 -6.07
CA GLU A 69 2.03 13.62 -5.64
C GLU A 69 3.01 13.07 -4.60
N VAL A 70 3.79 12.07 -5.01
CA VAL A 70 4.76 11.39 -4.14
C VAL A 70 5.74 12.40 -3.56
N ARG A 71 6.07 12.22 -2.28
CA ARG A 71 6.96 13.11 -1.52
C ARG A 71 8.09 12.31 -0.90
N GLU A 72 9.16 12.98 -0.48
CA GLU A 72 10.29 12.32 0.18
C GLU A 72 9.86 11.45 1.37
N GLU A 73 8.89 11.89 2.16
CA GLU A 73 8.39 11.15 3.31
C GLU A 73 7.58 9.89 2.94
N ASP A 74 7.23 9.72 1.67
CA ASP A 74 6.58 8.51 1.18
C ASP A 74 7.60 7.41 0.87
N ALA A 75 8.90 7.69 0.90
CA ALA A 75 9.94 6.68 0.74
C ALA A 75 9.94 5.70 1.92
N GLY A 76 9.99 4.41 1.61
CA GLY A 76 9.92 3.33 2.61
C GLY A 76 9.38 2.03 2.04
N ARG A 77 9.11 1.09 2.95
CA ARG A 77 8.58 -0.23 2.62
C ARG A 77 7.06 -0.22 2.72
N TYR A 78 6.42 -0.72 1.68
CA TYR A 78 4.98 -0.93 1.59
C TYR A 78 4.70 -2.43 1.55
N GLU A 79 3.93 -2.91 2.50
CA GLU A 79 3.50 -4.29 2.56
C GLU A 79 2.02 -4.37 2.18
N CYS A 80 1.70 -5.13 1.14
CA CYS A 80 0.33 -5.56 0.90
C CYS A 80 0.08 -6.87 1.64
N GLN A 81 -1.03 -6.95 2.35
CA GLN A 81 -1.51 -8.16 3.01
C GLN A 81 -2.89 -8.53 2.46
N GLN A 82 -3.14 -9.82 2.32
CA GLN A 82 -4.45 -10.33 1.94
C GLN A 82 -4.97 -11.36 2.94
N TRP A 83 -6.24 -11.25 3.28
CA TRP A 83 -6.86 -11.98 4.39
C TRP A 83 -7.98 -12.91 3.92
N LYS A 84 -7.88 -14.20 4.25
CA LYS A 84 -8.99 -15.12 3.98
C LYS A 84 -10.09 -14.89 5.02
N PRO A 85 -11.38 -15.05 4.66
CA PRO A 85 -12.48 -14.88 5.62
C PRO A 85 -12.36 -15.77 6.87
N GLU A 86 -11.80 -16.96 6.69
CA GLU A 86 -11.70 -17.99 7.73
C GLU A 86 -10.48 -17.79 8.65
N ASN A 87 -9.56 -16.87 8.34
CA ASN A 87 -8.33 -16.68 9.09
C ASN A 87 -8.02 -15.19 9.28
N THR A 88 -8.13 -14.74 10.52
CA THR A 88 -7.81 -13.37 10.97
C THR A 88 -6.48 -13.29 11.72
N GLU A 89 -5.80 -14.42 11.95
CA GLU A 89 -4.53 -14.45 12.68
C GLU A 89 -3.34 -14.16 11.76
N THR A 90 -3.38 -14.67 10.53
CA THR A 90 -2.29 -14.51 9.56
C THR A 90 -2.81 -14.22 8.16
N PRO A 91 -2.18 -13.26 7.43
CA PRO A 91 -2.50 -13.06 6.01
C PRO A 91 -2.16 -14.32 5.20
N PHE A 92 -3.01 -14.69 4.24
CA PHE A 92 -2.67 -15.82 3.35
C PHE A 92 -1.62 -15.42 2.30
N HIS A 93 -1.51 -14.14 2.00
CA HIS A 93 -0.52 -13.60 1.09
C HIS A 93 0.00 -12.26 1.59
N GLN A 94 1.32 -12.08 1.48
CA GLN A 94 2.01 -10.84 1.73
C GLN A 94 2.96 -10.55 0.57
N SER A 95 3.10 -9.28 0.20
CA SER A 95 4.10 -8.84 -0.76
C SER A 95 4.65 -7.47 -0.39
N ASP A 96 5.96 -7.31 -0.49
CA ASP A 96 6.68 -6.09 -0.14
C ASP A 96 7.18 -5.32 -1.35
N ILE A 97 7.03 -4.00 -1.26
CA ILE A 97 7.45 -3.03 -2.27
C ILE A 97 8.21 -1.91 -1.60
N ASP A 98 9.48 -1.72 -1.97
CA ASP A 98 10.27 -0.59 -1.52
C ASP A 98 10.10 0.58 -2.49
N LEU A 99 9.63 1.72 -1.99
CA LEU A 99 9.54 2.97 -2.75
C LEU A 99 10.74 3.86 -2.42
N SER A 100 11.50 4.23 -3.44
CA SER A 100 12.51 5.27 -3.37
C SER A 100 12.02 6.53 -4.09
N VAL A 101 12.28 7.69 -3.49
CA VAL A 101 11.88 8.99 -4.03
C VAL A 101 13.12 9.82 -4.31
N VAL A 102 13.18 10.43 -5.50
CA VAL A 102 14.30 11.28 -5.94
C VAL A 102 13.80 12.69 -6.27
N ASN A 103 14.58 13.69 -5.88
CA ASN A 103 14.36 15.08 -6.28
C ASN A 103 15.31 15.41 -7.44
N PHE A 104 14.80 16.09 -8.46
CA PHE A 104 15.60 16.65 -9.54
C PHE A 104 15.38 18.15 -9.62
#